data_AF-A0A524H4G4-F1
#
_entry.id   AF-A0A524H4G4-F1
#
_cell.length_a   1.000
_cell.length_b   1.000
_cell.length_c   1.000
_cell.angle_alpha   90.00
_cell.angle_beta   90.00
_cell.angle_gamma   90.00
#
_symmetry.space_group_name_H-M   'P 1'
#
loop_
_entity.id
_entity.type
_entity.pdbx_description
1 polymer ?
#
loop_
_entity_poly.entity_id
_entity_poly.type
_entity_poly.pdbx_seq_one_letter_code
_entity_poly.pdbx_strand_id
1 'polypeptide(L)'
;MQRQRGFTLIELLVVIAIIALLMAILMPALQRVRKQGQAVACMSNLKQWGLIWYMYTEDNDGKFNTGGSVAGDATNDWPVVLWDYYMKRGSLTLCPSSTKEHFEGVRYAFAAWSWDKSGGWTGLKDKQAPDYGSYGQNEWICYREPSAGTASRYWRTRHEKNADKIPLFFDCAWLDLYPSDTDSPAQIEEIPSSEMSLVCINRHSGYVNSLFMDCSTVRKVGLKELWTLKWHREFNNTTNAWTKGGGVQPEDWPEWMRGLKDY
;
A
#
# COMPACT_ATOMS: atom_id res chain seq x y z
N MET A 1 -47.68 48.62 15.84
CA MET A 1 -47.29 47.62 14.83
C MET A 1 -45.90 47.94 14.32
N GLN A 2 -44.88 47.22 14.74
CA GLN A 2 -43.53 47.38 14.18
C GLN A 2 -43.51 46.75 12.78
N ARG A 3 -43.29 47.56 11.74
CA ARG A 3 -43.05 47.06 10.38
C ARG A 3 -41.74 46.26 10.40
N GLN A 4 -41.82 44.95 10.23
CA GLN A 4 -40.64 44.14 9.95
C GLN A 4 -40.06 44.59 8.61
N ARG A 5 -38.80 45.02 8.61
CA ARG A 5 -38.07 45.35 7.38
C ARG A 5 -37.80 44.04 6.63
N GLY A 6 -38.30 43.94 5.40
CA GLY A 6 -38.00 42.82 4.51
C GLY A 6 -36.58 42.90 3.98
N PHE A 7 -35.94 41.74 3.81
CA PHE A 7 -34.62 41.61 3.19
C PHE A 7 -34.70 42.06 1.72
N THR A 8 -33.75 42.87 1.27
CA THR A 8 -33.64 43.26 -0.14
C THR A 8 -32.93 42.16 -0.95
N LEU A 9 -33.24 42.08 -2.25
CA LEU A 9 -32.58 41.17 -3.18
C LEU A 9 -31.05 41.37 -3.20
N ILE A 10 -30.60 42.63 -3.07
CA ILE A 10 -29.17 42.99 -3.05
C ILE A 10 -28.48 42.43 -1.80
N GLU A 11 -29.09 42.57 -0.62
CA GLU A 11 -28.52 42.04 0.62
C GLU A 11 -28.35 40.52 0.56
N LEU A 12 -29.33 39.80 -0.02
CA LEU A 12 -29.23 38.36 -0.22
C LEU A 12 -28.10 37.99 -1.21
N LEU A 13 -28.01 38.73 -2.32
CA LEU A 13 -26.98 38.51 -3.36
C LEU A 13 -25.56 38.70 -2.82
N VAL A 14 -25.33 39.73 -2.00
CA VAL A 14 -24.00 39.97 -1.40
C VAL A 14 -23.62 38.84 -0.45
N VAL A 15 -24.56 38.33 0.35
CA VAL A 15 -24.29 37.23 1.29
C VAL A 15 -23.90 35.95 0.55
N ILE A 16 -24.64 35.57 -0.49
CA ILE A 16 -24.28 34.37 -1.28
C ILE A 16 -22.94 34.54 -2.00
N ALA A 17 -22.61 35.75 -2.47
CA ALA A 17 -21.32 36.03 -3.09
C ALA A 17 -20.16 35.86 -2.10
N ILE A 18 -20.33 36.34 -0.87
CA ILE A 18 -19.33 36.15 0.20
C ILE A 18 -19.19 34.67 0.55
N ILE A 19 -20.29 33.93 0.71
CA ILE A 19 -20.25 32.47 0.99
C ILE A 19 -19.53 31.73 -0.13
N ALA A 20 -19.84 32.04 -1.40
CA ALA A 20 -19.19 31.43 -2.56
C ALA A 20 -17.68 31.68 -2.57
N LEU A 21 -17.26 32.92 -2.29
CA LEU A 21 -15.84 33.28 -2.19
C LEU A 21 -15.13 32.50 -1.07
N LEU A 22 -15.75 32.42 0.11
CA LEU A 22 -15.19 31.68 1.25
C LEU A 22 -15.09 30.17 0.94
N MET A 23 -16.12 29.58 0.33
CA MET A 23 -16.10 28.16 -0.08
C MET A 23 -15.04 27.87 -1.13
N ALA A 24 -14.82 28.79 -2.08
CA ALA A 24 -13.79 28.65 -3.12
C ALA A 24 -12.37 28.55 -2.52
N ILE A 25 -12.09 29.28 -1.44
CA ILE A 25 -10.80 29.24 -0.75
C ILE A 25 -10.71 28.03 0.20
N LEU A 26 -11.82 27.62 0.82
CA LEU A 26 -11.84 26.54 1.81
C LEU A 26 -11.78 25.14 1.18
N MET A 27 -12.37 24.94 0.00
CA MET A 27 -12.49 23.63 -0.63
C MET A 27 -11.13 22.97 -0.93
N PRO A 28 -10.12 23.65 -1.50
CA PRO A 28 -8.79 23.07 -1.71
C PRO A 28 -8.10 22.66 -0.41
N ALA A 29 -8.24 23.48 0.64
CA ALA A 29 -7.66 23.19 1.95
C ALA A 29 -8.31 21.95 2.58
N LEU A 30 -9.64 21.83 2.53
CA LEU A 30 -10.37 20.68 3.06
C LEU A 30 -10.02 19.38 2.33
N GLN A 31 -9.85 19.43 1.01
CA GLN A 31 -9.41 18.27 0.23
C GLN A 31 -8.02 17.79 0.66
N ARG A 32 -7.08 18.72 0.90
CA ARG A 32 -5.74 18.39 1.40
C ARG A 32 -5.80 17.76 2.80
N VAL A 33 -6.58 18.33 3.71
CA VAL A 33 -6.78 17.79 5.07
C VAL A 33 -7.36 16.38 5.01
N ARG A 34 -8.37 16.15 4.17
CA ARG A 34 -8.97 14.82 3.98
C ARG A 34 -7.96 13.79 3.49
N LYS A 35 -7.13 14.13 2.48
CA LYS A 35 -6.07 13.24 1.98
C LYS A 35 -5.05 12.89 3.07
N GLN A 36 -4.65 13.87 3.87
CA GLN A 36 -3.74 13.65 5.01
C GLN A 36 -4.39 12.76 6.07
N GLY A 37 -5.67 12.97 6.39
CA GLY A 37 -6.42 12.13 7.32
C GLY A 37 -6.52 10.68 6.85
N GLN A 38 -6.78 10.46 5.56
CA GLN A 38 -6.80 9.11 4.97
C GLN A 38 -5.42 8.43 5.06
N ALA A 39 -4.32 9.16 4.83
CA ALA A 39 -2.98 8.61 5.00
C ALA A 39 -2.67 8.23 6.45
N VAL A 40 -3.12 9.03 7.43
CA VAL A 40 -2.98 8.71 8.86
C VAL A 40 -3.78 7.47 9.23
N ALA A 41 -5.02 7.37 8.75
CA ALA A 41 -5.86 6.19 8.94
C ALA A 41 -5.25 4.93 8.29
N CYS A 42 -4.64 5.06 7.09
CA CYS A 42 -3.89 3.98 6.47
C CYS A 42 -2.72 3.50 7.34
N MET A 43 -1.91 4.42 7.90
CA MET A 43 -0.85 4.03 8.85
C MET A 43 -1.42 3.35 10.10
N SER A 44 -2.59 3.77 10.59
CA SER A 44 -3.26 3.11 11.72
C SER A 44 -3.73 1.69 11.38
N ASN A 45 -4.17 1.45 10.15
CA ASN A 45 -4.48 0.10 9.66
C ASN A 45 -3.20 -0.76 9.61
N LEU A 46 -2.09 -0.25 9.09
CA LEU A 46 -0.82 -0.98 9.08
C LEU A 46 -0.28 -1.30 10.48
N LYS A 47 -0.52 -0.44 11.47
CA LYS A 47 -0.19 -0.74 12.87
C LYS A 47 -1.02 -1.90 13.44
N GLN A 48 -2.31 -1.96 13.09
CA GLN A 48 -3.15 -3.11 13.43
C GLN A 48 -2.68 -4.38 12.71
N TRP A 49 -2.26 -4.28 11.45
CA TRP A 49 -1.59 -5.38 10.74
C TRP A 49 -0.29 -5.81 11.43
N GLY A 50 0.49 -4.87 11.97
CA GLY A 50 1.67 -5.18 12.78
C GLY A 50 1.33 -6.06 13.98
N LEU A 51 0.27 -5.74 14.70
CA LEU A 51 -0.20 -6.59 15.81
C LEU A 51 -0.67 -7.97 15.32
N ILE A 52 -1.41 -8.04 14.22
CA ILE A 52 -1.88 -9.31 13.63
C ILE A 52 -0.70 -10.20 13.23
N TRP A 53 0.27 -9.65 12.50
CA TRP A 53 1.47 -10.37 12.10
C TRP A 53 2.29 -10.80 13.32
N TYR A 54 2.40 -9.93 14.33
CA TYR A 54 3.06 -10.28 15.58
C TYR A 54 2.41 -11.49 16.24
N MET A 55 1.09 -11.46 16.45
CA MET A 55 0.33 -12.58 17.04
C MET A 55 0.50 -13.87 16.23
N TYR A 56 0.34 -13.80 14.91
CA TYR A 56 0.54 -14.94 14.04
C TYR A 56 1.94 -15.54 14.18
N THR A 57 2.98 -14.71 14.12
CA THR A 57 4.37 -15.21 14.23
C THR A 57 4.65 -15.77 15.61
N GLU A 58 4.08 -15.20 16.68
CA GLU A 58 4.22 -15.73 18.05
C GLU A 58 3.63 -17.14 18.16
N ASP A 59 2.46 -17.36 17.56
CA ASP A 59 1.80 -18.67 17.53
C ASP A 59 2.51 -19.69 16.60
N ASN A 60 3.47 -19.24 15.77
CA ASN A 60 4.16 -20.05 14.76
C ASN A 60 5.69 -20.05 14.93
N ASP A 61 6.21 -20.00 16.16
CA ASP A 61 7.66 -20.03 16.49
C ASP A 61 8.48 -18.95 15.77
N GLY A 62 7.90 -17.75 15.59
CA GLY A 62 8.51 -16.64 14.87
C GLY A 62 8.52 -16.80 13.35
N LYS A 63 7.89 -17.83 12.80
CA LYS A 63 7.82 -18.08 11.35
C LYS A 63 6.67 -17.30 10.72
N PHE A 64 6.91 -16.79 9.52
CA PHE A 64 5.84 -16.25 8.68
C PHE A 64 5.12 -17.37 7.93
N ASN A 65 4.02 -17.03 7.26
CA ASN A 65 3.27 -17.95 6.42
C ASN A 65 4.19 -18.56 5.34
N THR A 66 3.84 -19.75 4.85
CA THR A 66 4.65 -20.41 3.82
C THR A 66 4.53 -19.75 2.45
N GLY A 67 3.60 -18.81 2.29
CA GLY A 67 3.26 -18.17 1.02
C GLY A 67 2.85 -19.20 -0.03
N GLY A 68 2.70 -18.72 -1.27
CA GLY A 68 2.75 -19.57 -2.44
C GLY A 68 1.67 -20.64 -2.55
N SER A 69 0.78 -20.42 -3.50
CA SER A 69 -0.22 -21.38 -3.91
C SER A 69 0.33 -22.42 -4.89
N VAL A 70 0.23 -23.70 -4.54
CA VAL A 70 0.37 -24.78 -5.51
C VAL A 70 -0.95 -24.88 -6.28
N ALA A 71 -0.90 -24.75 -7.60
CA ALA A 71 -2.00 -25.11 -8.51
C ALA A 71 -3.40 -24.53 -8.19
N GLY A 72 -3.52 -23.25 -7.91
CA GLY A 72 -4.83 -22.64 -7.66
C GLY A 72 -5.25 -22.61 -6.18
N ASP A 73 -4.40 -23.04 -5.24
CA ASP A 73 -4.72 -23.03 -3.81
C ASP A 73 -4.03 -21.92 -2.99
N ALA A 74 -4.76 -20.87 -2.63
CA ALA A 74 -4.28 -19.74 -1.82
C ALA A 74 -4.34 -19.98 -0.30
N THR A 75 -4.46 -21.24 0.15
CA THR A 75 -4.53 -21.59 1.58
C THR A 75 -3.43 -20.99 2.45
N ASN A 76 -2.26 -20.72 1.87
CA ASN A 76 -1.09 -20.22 2.60
C ASN A 76 -0.86 -18.70 2.47
N ASP A 77 -1.71 -18.00 1.73
CA ASP A 77 -1.58 -16.54 1.56
C ASP A 77 -2.11 -15.79 2.78
N TRP A 78 -1.57 -14.61 3.03
CA TRP A 78 -1.89 -13.83 4.23
C TRP A 78 -3.40 -13.60 4.45
N PRO A 79 -4.27 -13.39 3.44
CA PRO A 79 -5.68 -13.17 3.71
C PRO A 79 -6.38 -14.40 4.28
N VAL A 80 -5.83 -15.60 4.03
CA VAL A 80 -6.39 -16.87 4.48
C VAL A 80 -5.82 -17.23 5.85
N VAL A 81 -4.49 -17.26 5.98
CA VAL A 81 -3.82 -17.69 7.23
C VAL A 81 -4.01 -16.70 8.38
N LEU A 82 -4.22 -15.42 8.08
CA LEU A 82 -4.47 -14.41 9.10
C LEU A 82 -5.97 -14.25 9.40
N TRP A 83 -6.86 -15.00 8.74
CA TRP A 83 -8.31 -14.81 8.85
C TRP A 83 -8.79 -14.72 10.30
N ASP A 84 -8.37 -15.67 11.13
CA ASP A 84 -8.80 -15.79 12.52
C ASP A 84 -8.31 -14.63 13.41
N TYR A 85 -7.33 -13.85 12.94
CA TYR A 85 -6.78 -12.71 13.66
C TYR A 85 -7.48 -11.40 13.34
N TYR A 86 -8.12 -11.28 12.18
CA TYR A 86 -8.82 -10.06 11.77
C TYR A 86 -10.34 -10.21 11.57
N MET A 87 -10.88 -11.44 11.72
CA MET A 87 -12.25 -11.99 11.87
C MET A 87 -13.52 -11.23 11.41
N LYS A 88 -13.48 -9.92 11.16
CA LYS A 88 -14.48 -9.16 10.41
C LYS A 88 -13.80 -8.51 9.23
N ARG A 89 -13.84 -9.20 8.08
CA ARG A 89 -13.45 -8.61 6.79
C ARG A 89 -14.14 -7.25 6.61
N GLY A 90 -13.39 -6.25 6.15
CA GLY A 90 -13.88 -4.88 6.09
C GLY A 90 -12.77 -3.86 5.94
N SER A 91 -12.94 -2.69 6.56
CA SER A 91 -12.07 -1.51 6.37
C SER A 91 -10.59 -1.71 6.68
N LEU A 92 -10.19 -2.81 7.34
CA LEU A 92 -8.78 -3.05 7.68
C LEU A 92 -7.95 -3.53 6.48
N THR A 93 -8.55 -4.24 5.51
CA THR A 93 -7.84 -4.68 4.28
C THR A 93 -7.69 -3.54 3.26
N LEU A 94 -8.36 -2.41 3.49
CA LEU A 94 -8.43 -1.28 2.58
C LEU A 94 -7.83 -0.02 3.21
N CYS A 95 -6.95 0.61 2.46
CA CYS A 95 -6.55 1.98 2.68
C CYS A 95 -7.78 2.89 2.45
N PRO A 96 -8.07 3.86 3.33
CA PRO A 96 -9.19 4.79 3.13
C PRO A 96 -9.09 5.69 1.90
N SER A 97 -7.90 5.75 1.26
CA SER A 97 -7.71 6.38 -0.05
C SER A 97 -8.03 5.45 -1.22
N SER A 98 -8.08 4.13 -1.00
CA SER A 98 -8.39 3.15 -2.04
C SER A 98 -9.89 3.10 -2.33
N THR A 99 -10.21 2.89 -3.60
CA THR A 99 -11.54 2.66 -4.14
C THR A 99 -11.76 1.16 -4.26
N LYS A 100 -12.95 0.69 -3.85
CA LYS A 100 -13.24 -0.74 -3.69
C LYS A 100 -13.23 -1.53 -4.99
N GLU A 101 -13.33 -0.91 -6.16
CA GLU A 101 -13.44 -1.65 -7.42
C GLU A 101 -12.64 -0.98 -8.55
N HIS A 102 -11.88 -1.78 -9.29
CA HIS A 102 -11.22 -1.37 -10.53
C HIS A 102 -12.27 -1.29 -11.65
N PHE A 103 -12.88 -0.13 -11.82
CA PHE A 103 -13.74 0.20 -12.96
C PHE A 103 -13.00 1.12 -13.93
N GLU A 104 -13.50 1.23 -15.17
CA GLU A 104 -13.03 2.24 -16.13
C GLU A 104 -13.01 3.63 -15.47
N GLY A 105 -11.86 4.30 -15.53
CA GLY A 105 -11.65 5.63 -14.95
C GLY A 105 -11.06 5.67 -13.53
N VAL A 106 -10.88 4.52 -12.87
CA VAL A 106 -10.14 4.46 -11.59
C VAL A 106 -8.64 4.42 -11.86
N ARG A 107 -7.91 5.36 -11.27
CA ARG A 107 -6.44 5.35 -11.26
C ARG A 107 -5.93 4.12 -10.51
N TYR A 108 -5.05 3.34 -11.14
CA TYR A 108 -4.38 2.14 -10.64
C TYR A 108 -3.86 2.31 -9.20
N ALA A 109 -3.23 3.45 -8.89
CA ALA A 109 -2.71 3.73 -7.55
C ALA A 109 -3.79 3.72 -6.44
N PHE A 110 -5.06 3.93 -6.80
CA PHE A 110 -6.21 3.95 -5.89
C PHE A 110 -7.13 2.73 -6.08
N ALA A 111 -6.88 1.86 -7.04
CA ALA A 111 -7.66 0.65 -7.21
C ALA A 111 -7.35 -0.35 -6.08
N ALA A 112 -8.39 -0.93 -5.49
CA ALA A 112 -8.25 -2.13 -4.68
C ALA A 112 -8.16 -3.35 -5.62
N TRP A 113 -7.26 -4.27 -5.31
CA TRP A 113 -7.30 -5.59 -5.91
C TRP A 113 -8.51 -6.35 -5.35
N SER A 114 -9.09 -7.21 -6.17
CA SER A 114 -10.21 -8.07 -5.78
C SER A 114 -9.75 -9.50 -5.77
N TRP A 115 -9.91 -10.17 -4.64
CA TRP A 115 -9.57 -11.58 -4.54
C TRP A 115 -10.41 -12.43 -5.49
N ASP A 116 -11.72 -12.16 -5.57
CA ASP A 116 -12.66 -13.02 -6.28
C ASP A 116 -12.70 -12.74 -7.80
N LYS A 117 -12.39 -11.51 -8.24
CA LYS A 117 -12.43 -11.13 -9.67
C LYS A 117 -11.10 -11.36 -10.40
N SER A 118 -9.97 -11.42 -9.71
CA SER A 118 -8.65 -11.63 -10.31
C SER A 118 -8.36 -13.09 -10.70
N GLY A 119 -9.39 -13.93 -10.85
CA GLY A 119 -9.24 -15.38 -11.08
C GLY A 119 -8.91 -16.16 -9.79
N GLY A 120 -9.39 -15.68 -8.64
CA GLY A 120 -9.04 -16.14 -7.30
C GLY A 120 -9.13 -17.66 -7.09
N TRP A 121 -7.95 -18.23 -6.90
CA TRP A 121 -7.59 -19.43 -6.16
C TRP A 121 -8.73 -20.05 -5.30
N THR A 122 -9.10 -21.30 -5.59
CA THR A 122 -10.22 -22.04 -4.97
C THR A 122 -9.86 -22.56 -3.58
N GLY A 123 -10.20 -21.83 -2.51
CA GLY A 123 -9.83 -22.28 -1.16
C GLY A 123 -10.44 -21.57 0.04
N LEU A 124 -11.33 -20.59 -0.15
CA LEU A 124 -11.91 -19.85 0.97
C LEU A 124 -13.27 -20.42 1.38
N LYS A 125 -13.36 -20.91 2.63
CA LYS A 125 -14.60 -21.45 3.22
C LYS A 125 -15.62 -20.33 3.44
N ASP A 126 -16.84 -20.52 2.96
CA ASP A 126 -18.06 -19.80 3.35
C ASP A 126 -18.03 -18.25 3.27
N LYS A 127 -17.89 -17.65 2.07
CA LYS A 127 -18.02 -16.19 1.90
C LYS A 127 -19.42 -15.73 1.50
N GLN A 128 -19.84 -14.59 2.05
CA GLN A 128 -21.09 -13.89 1.74
C GLN A 128 -20.90 -12.60 0.89
N ALA A 129 -19.67 -12.11 0.70
CA ALA A 129 -19.36 -10.90 -0.08
C ALA A 129 -17.95 -10.95 -0.71
N PRO A 130 -17.66 -10.13 -1.75
CA PRO A 130 -16.34 -10.11 -2.37
C PRO A 130 -15.28 -9.48 -1.46
N ASP A 131 -14.05 -10.00 -1.51
CA ASP A 131 -12.93 -9.35 -0.85
C ASP A 131 -12.19 -8.39 -1.75
N TYR A 132 -11.92 -7.24 -1.16
CA TYR A 132 -11.05 -6.25 -1.72
C TYR A 132 -9.95 -5.94 -0.73
N GLY A 133 -8.77 -5.68 -1.25
CA GLY A 133 -7.70 -5.15 -0.46
C GLY A 133 -6.86 -4.16 -1.25
N SER A 134 -6.10 -3.40 -0.51
CA SER A 134 -5.15 -2.44 -1.08
C SER A 134 -3.81 -2.52 -0.35
N TYR A 135 -3.59 -3.58 0.40
CA TYR A 135 -2.30 -3.89 1.01
C TYR A 135 -1.75 -5.15 0.38
N GLY A 136 -0.43 -5.29 0.42
CA GLY A 136 0.25 -6.47 -0.10
C GLY A 136 1.39 -6.90 0.80
N GLN A 137 1.71 -8.19 0.71
CA GLN A 137 2.82 -8.82 1.42
C GLN A 137 4.08 -8.86 0.55
N ASN A 138 5.24 -8.66 1.18
CA ASN A 138 6.52 -9.07 0.59
C ASN A 138 6.69 -10.59 0.73
N GLU A 139 6.60 -11.32 -0.38
CA GLU A 139 6.63 -12.79 -0.36
C GLU A 139 8.01 -13.37 -0.05
N TRP A 140 9.07 -12.59 -0.20
CA TRP A 140 10.41 -13.02 0.24
C TRP A 140 10.48 -13.21 1.76
N ILE A 141 9.49 -12.78 2.53
CA ILE A 141 9.44 -13.04 3.97
C ILE A 141 8.93 -14.43 4.31
N CYS A 142 8.15 -15.05 3.42
CA CYS A 142 7.46 -16.31 3.69
C CYS A 142 8.42 -17.43 4.10
N TYR A 143 7.97 -18.31 5.00
CA TYR A 143 8.62 -19.57 5.34
C TYR A 143 8.38 -20.59 4.23
N ARG A 144 8.80 -20.28 3.00
CA ARG A 144 8.52 -21.11 1.82
C ARG A 144 9.62 -22.14 1.58
N GLU A 145 9.23 -23.36 1.21
CA GLU A 145 10.17 -24.29 0.58
C GLU A 145 10.54 -23.77 -0.81
N PRO A 146 11.81 -23.45 -1.07
CA PRO A 146 12.18 -22.69 -2.25
C PRO A 146 11.98 -23.46 -3.53
N SER A 147 11.54 -22.77 -4.60
CA SER A 147 11.86 -23.22 -5.94
C SER A 147 13.38 -23.22 -6.13
N ALA A 148 13.91 -24.19 -6.88
CA ALA A 148 15.36 -24.33 -7.09
C ALA A 148 15.99 -22.98 -7.50
N GLY A 149 16.98 -22.52 -6.73
CA GLY A 149 17.75 -21.29 -7.02
C GLY A 149 17.30 -20.01 -6.31
N THR A 150 16.19 -20.00 -5.55
CA THR A 150 15.74 -18.78 -4.81
C THR A 150 15.79 -18.91 -3.29
N ALA A 151 16.24 -20.05 -2.78
CA ALA A 151 16.24 -20.40 -1.35
C ALA A 151 16.89 -19.38 -0.43
N SER A 152 18.04 -18.86 -0.85
CA SER A 152 18.85 -17.92 -0.11
C SER A 152 18.23 -16.53 0.00
N ARG A 153 17.20 -16.20 -0.80
CA ARG A 153 16.53 -14.89 -0.76
C ARG A 153 15.55 -14.74 0.40
N TYR A 154 14.94 -15.84 0.85
CA TYR A 154 13.85 -15.79 1.82
C TYR A 154 14.31 -15.45 3.25
N TRP A 155 13.56 -14.58 3.94
CA TRP A 155 13.79 -14.25 5.35
C TRP A 155 13.27 -15.32 6.30
N ARG A 156 12.07 -15.83 6.04
CA ARG A 156 11.38 -16.93 6.74
C ARG A 156 10.90 -16.64 8.15
N THR A 157 11.68 -15.91 8.95
CA THR A 157 11.40 -15.68 10.37
C THR A 157 11.54 -14.22 10.75
N ARG A 158 10.83 -13.81 11.80
CA ARG A 158 10.85 -12.45 12.34
C ARG A 158 12.17 -12.09 13.03
N HIS A 159 12.93 -13.07 13.48
CA HIS A 159 14.13 -12.91 14.30
C HIS A 159 15.37 -12.56 13.48
N GLU A 160 15.27 -11.53 12.64
CA GLU A 160 16.36 -11.06 11.80
C GLU A 160 17.01 -9.79 12.35
N LYS A 161 18.32 -9.66 12.11
CA LYS A 161 19.02 -8.40 12.40
C LYS A 161 18.50 -7.31 11.45
N ASN A 162 18.18 -6.15 12.02
CA ASN A 162 17.58 -5.03 11.28
C ASN A 162 16.20 -5.34 10.69
N ALA A 163 15.37 -6.13 11.38
CA ALA A 163 13.99 -6.41 10.97
C ALA A 163 13.15 -5.12 10.77
N ASP A 164 13.50 -4.02 11.45
CA ASP A 164 12.94 -2.68 11.31
C ASP A 164 13.21 -2.01 9.94
N LYS A 165 14.09 -2.59 9.11
CA LYS A 165 14.47 -2.08 7.78
C LYS A 165 14.02 -2.95 6.62
N ILE A 166 13.40 -4.10 6.92
CA ILE A 166 12.92 -5.05 5.91
C ILE A 166 11.40 -4.88 5.73
N PRO A 167 10.92 -4.49 4.54
CA PRO A 167 9.49 -4.29 4.31
C PRO A 167 8.70 -5.59 4.43
N LEU A 168 7.62 -5.56 5.21
CA LEU A 168 6.72 -6.70 5.43
C LEU A 168 5.39 -6.54 4.69
N PHE A 169 4.71 -5.44 4.94
CA PHE A 169 3.34 -5.23 4.49
C PHE A 169 3.08 -3.76 4.18
N PHE A 170 2.44 -3.41 3.07
CA PHE A 170 2.42 -2.02 2.61
C PHE A 170 1.26 -1.74 1.68
N ASP A 171 1.00 -0.45 1.40
CA ASP A 171 0.11 -0.06 0.32
C ASP A 171 0.55 -0.72 -1.00
N CYS A 172 -0.33 -1.54 -1.59
CA CYS A 172 -0.02 -2.30 -2.80
C CYS A 172 -1.24 -2.34 -3.74
N ALA A 173 -0.98 -2.47 -5.03
CA ALA A 173 -1.99 -2.69 -6.05
C ALA A 173 -2.26 -4.19 -6.32
N TRP A 174 -1.49 -5.08 -5.69
CA TRP A 174 -1.71 -6.53 -5.69
C TRP A 174 -1.63 -7.12 -4.28
N LEU A 175 -2.08 -8.36 -4.12
CA LEU A 175 -2.14 -9.02 -2.81
C LEU A 175 -0.74 -9.36 -2.26
N ASP A 176 0.22 -9.55 -3.14
CA ASP A 176 1.60 -9.90 -2.85
C ASP A 176 2.53 -9.46 -4.00
N LEU A 177 3.84 -9.54 -3.76
CA LEU A 177 4.87 -9.33 -4.77
C LEU A 177 6.20 -9.98 -4.40
N TYR A 178 7.03 -10.20 -5.41
CA TYR A 178 8.41 -10.69 -5.34
C TYR A 178 9.44 -9.66 -5.85
N PRO A 179 9.59 -8.50 -5.19
CA PRO A 179 10.43 -7.42 -5.70
C PRO A 179 11.90 -7.83 -5.88
N SER A 180 12.49 -7.41 -7.00
CA SER A 180 13.89 -7.64 -7.38
C SER A 180 14.67 -6.33 -7.44
N ASP A 181 15.97 -6.37 -7.17
CA ASP A 181 16.86 -5.20 -7.30
C ASP A 181 17.11 -4.79 -8.77
N THR A 182 16.72 -5.65 -9.70
CA THR A 182 16.70 -5.38 -11.14
C THR A 182 15.39 -4.79 -11.64
N ASP A 183 14.37 -4.68 -10.79
CA ASP A 183 13.06 -4.16 -11.21
C ASP A 183 13.15 -2.66 -11.51
N SER A 184 12.64 -2.29 -12.68
CA SER A 184 12.51 -0.88 -13.08
C SER A 184 11.21 -0.27 -12.55
N PRO A 185 11.17 1.05 -12.29
CA PRO A 185 9.92 1.77 -12.06
C PRO A 185 9.02 1.69 -13.29
N ALA A 186 7.71 1.80 -13.07
CA ALA A 186 6.75 1.88 -14.15
C ALA A 186 7.00 3.14 -15.00
N GLN A 187 7.04 2.98 -16.32
CA GLN A 187 7.22 4.12 -17.23
C GLN A 187 6.03 5.08 -17.19
N ILE A 188 4.83 4.52 -16.95
CA ILE A 188 3.58 5.26 -16.79
C ILE A 188 3.00 4.86 -15.43
N GLU A 189 2.66 5.85 -14.60
CA GLU A 189 2.20 5.67 -13.20
C GLU A 189 1.06 4.64 -13.04
N GLU A 190 0.23 4.47 -14.07
CA GLU A 190 -0.98 3.65 -14.04
C GLU A 190 -0.79 2.25 -14.65
N ILE A 191 0.39 1.94 -15.19
CA ILE A 191 0.65 0.68 -15.89
C ILE A 191 1.82 -0.04 -15.19
N PRO A 192 1.55 -1.04 -14.34
CA PRO A 192 2.61 -1.80 -13.70
C PRO A 192 3.44 -2.56 -14.74
N SER A 193 4.74 -2.64 -14.53
CA SER A 193 5.71 -3.27 -15.45
C SER A 193 6.72 -4.20 -14.74
N SER A 194 6.65 -4.31 -13.42
CA SER A 194 7.55 -5.09 -12.56
C SER A 194 6.90 -5.35 -11.20
N GLU A 195 7.45 -6.28 -10.42
CA GLU A 195 7.00 -6.53 -9.04
C GLU A 195 7.12 -5.26 -8.18
N MET A 196 8.24 -4.54 -8.28
CA MET A 196 8.41 -3.25 -7.61
C MET A 196 7.34 -2.21 -7.99
N SER A 197 6.83 -2.23 -9.23
CA SER A 197 5.79 -1.29 -9.65
C SER A 197 4.42 -1.52 -9.00
N LEU A 198 4.17 -2.73 -8.46
CA LEU A 198 2.93 -3.05 -7.74
C LEU A 198 2.84 -2.32 -6.39
N VAL A 199 4.00 -2.06 -5.76
CA VAL A 199 4.13 -1.25 -4.54
C VAL A 199 4.51 0.21 -4.81
N CYS A 200 5.16 0.51 -5.93
CA CYS A 200 5.52 1.88 -6.31
C CYS A 200 4.32 2.67 -6.86
N ILE A 201 3.31 2.85 -6.01
CA ILE A 201 2.05 3.53 -6.33
C ILE A 201 1.91 4.85 -5.57
N ASN A 202 1.49 5.89 -6.26
CA ASN A 202 1.39 7.23 -5.68
C ASN A 202 0.07 7.46 -4.93
N ARG A 203 -0.25 6.57 -3.99
CA ARG A 203 -1.51 6.64 -3.24
C ARG A 203 -1.53 7.78 -2.23
N HIS A 204 -0.38 8.11 -1.65
CA HIS A 204 -0.27 9.10 -0.57
C HIS A 204 0.59 10.32 -0.91
N SER A 205 0.70 10.70 -2.19
CA SER A 205 1.43 11.89 -2.65
C SER A 205 2.94 11.79 -2.41
N GLY A 206 3.60 10.91 -3.17
CA GLY A 206 5.05 10.72 -3.19
C GLY A 206 5.59 9.67 -2.21
N TYR A 207 4.72 8.96 -1.51
CA TYR A 207 5.08 7.84 -0.64
C TYR A 207 3.98 6.78 -0.59
N VAL A 208 4.38 5.59 -0.12
CA VAL A 208 3.51 4.53 0.38
C VAL A 208 3.73 4.37 1.88
N ASN A 209 2.73 3.88 2.60
CA ASN A 209 2.93 3.47 3.98
C ASN A 209 3.37 2.01 4.01
N SER A 210 4.35 1.71 4.86
CA SER A 210 4.92 0.37 4.99
C SER A 210 5.10 -0.01 6.46
N LEU A 211 4.71 -1.24 6.76
CA LEU A 211 5.01 -2.01 7.95
C LEU A 211 6.26 -2.86 7.68
N PHE A 212 7.14 -2.93 8.67
CA PHE A 212 8.40 -3.65 8.57
C PHE A 212 8.37 -4.96 9.37
N MET A 213 9.34 -5.84 9.11
CA MET A 213 9.36 -7.23 9.59
C MET A 213 9.37 -7.32 11.12
N ASP A 214 9.88 -6.33 11.84
CA ASP A 214 9.81 -6.28 13.30
C ASP A 214 8.35 -6.26 13.84
N CYS A 215 7.36 -6.08 12.95
CA CYS A 215 5.92 -5.99 13.22
C CYS A 215 5.52 -4.76 14.05
N SER A 216 6.45 -3.84 14.29
CA SER A 216 6.25 -2.67 15.16
C SER A 216 6.53 -1.35 14.44
N THR A 217 7.45 -1.37 13.48
CA THR A 217 7.85 -0.20 12.71
C THR A 217 6.87 0.01 11.55
N VAL A 218 6.12 1.11 11.60
CA VAL A 218 5.28 1.59 10.50
C VAL A 218 5.70 2.99 10.14
N ARG A 219 6.03 3.23 8.86
CA ARG A 219 6.45 4.54 8.39
C ARG A 219 6.08 4.79 6.93
N LYS A 220 6.21 6.06 6.56
CA LYS A 220 6.17 6.50 5.17
C LYS A 220 7.48 6.09 4.49
N VAL A 221 7.36 5.52 3.31
CA VAL A 221 8.47 5.15 2.42
C VAL A 221 8.29 5.95 1.13
N GLY A 222 9.27 6.78 0.79
CA GLY A 222 9.22 7.52 -0.47
C GLY A 222 9.19 6.58 -1.67
N LEU A 223 8.54 6.96 -2.77
CA LEU A 223 8.46 6.05 -3.92
C LEU A 223 9.85 5.68 -4.47
N LYS A 224 10.76 6.64 -4.63
CA LYS A 224 12.16 6.37 -5.01
C LYS A 224 12.96 5.65 -3.91
N GLU A 225 12.53 5.74 -2.64
CA GLU A 225 13.20 5.06 -1.52
C GLU A 225 13.05 3.54 -1.61
N LEU A 226 12.02 3.03 -2.31
CA LEU A 226 11.74 1.59 -2.41
C LEU A 226 12.95 0.77 -2.87
N TRP A 227 13.75 1.30 -3.81
CA TRP A 227 14.97 0.65 -4.32
C TRP A 227 16.15 0.66 -3.34
N THR A 228 16.04 1.38 -2.22
CA THR A 228 17.07 1.44 -1.17
C THR A 228 16.78 0.48 -0.01
N LEU A 229 15.61 -0.17 -0.02
CA LEU A 229 15.18 -1.10 1.03
C LEU A 229 15.65 -2.53 0.76
N LYS A 230 15.83 -3.30 1.83
CA LYS A 230 16.31 -4.68 1.75
C LYS A 230 15.13 -5.65 1.67
N TRP A 231 14.56 -5.83 0.47
CA TRP A 231 13.37 -6.65 0.24
C TRP A 231 13.59 -8.14 0.49
N HIS A 232 14.72 -8.66 0.03
CA HIS A 232 15.17 -10.03 0.25
C HIS A 232 16.64 -10.07 0.69
N ARG A 233 17.12 -11.20 1.21
CA ARG A 233 18.47 -11.31 1.78
C ARG A 233 19.58 -10.92 0.80
N GLU A 234 19.40 -11.23 -0.47
CA GLU A 234 20.36 -10.94 -1.54
C GLU A 234 20.16 -9.58 -2.22
N PHE A 235 19.12 -8.82 -1.89
CA PHE A 235 18.76 -7.60 -2.63
C PHE A 235 19.90 -6.58 -2.57
N ASN A 236 20.46 -6.16 -3.70
CA ASN A 236 21.46 -5.09 -3.70
C ASN A 236 20.75 -3.76 -3.46
N ASN A 237 20.81 -3.22 -2.23
CA ASN A 237 20.11 -1.99 -1.87
C ASN A 237 21.02 -0.75 -1.83
N THR A 238 22.27 -0.87 -2.28
CA THR A 238 23.27 0.22 -2.21
C THR A 238 23.81 0.63 -3.58
N THR A 239 23.95 -0.32 -4.50
CA THR A 239 24.56 -0.06 -5.83
C THR A 239 23.72 -0.60 -7.00
N ASN A 240 22.42 -0.87 -6.78
CA ASN A 240 21.53 -1.19 -7.91
C ASN A 240 21.27 0.04 -8.79
N ALA A 241 20.77 -0.19 -10.00
CA ALA A 241 20.58 0.83 -11.04
C ALA A 241 19.72 2.04 -10.64
N TRP A 242 18.90 1.92 -9.60
CA TRP A 242 17.96 2.94 -9.13
C TRP A 242 18.39 3.57 -7.80
N THR A 243 19.66 3.41 -7.44
CA THR A 243 20.27 4.02 -6.25
C THR A 243 21.37 5.01 -6.64
N LYS A 244 21.66 5.97 -5.77
CA LYS A 244 22.81 6.88 -5.94
C LYS A 244 24.12 6.13 -6.10
N GLY A 245 24.31 5.02 -5.37
CA GLY A 245 25.52 4.19 -5.48
C GLY A 245 25.60 3.41 -6.79
N GLY A 246 24.48 3.17 -7.48
CA GLY A 246 24.44 2.62 -8.83
C GLY A 246 24.48 3.67 -9.95
N GLY A 247 24.52 4.96 -9.59
CA GLY A 247 24.71 6.07 -10.53
C GLY A 247 23.45 6.66 -11.14
N VAL A 248 22.26 6.35 -10.63
CA VAL A 248 20.99 6.89 -11.14
C VAL A 248 21.00 8.43 -11.13
N GLN A 249 20.61 9.03 -12.25
CA GLN A 249 20.42 10.47 -12.40
C GLN A 249 18.92 10.86 -12.37
N PRO A 250 18.58 12.12 -12.05
CA PRO A 250 17.19 12.58 -12.05
C PRO A 250 16.42 12.32 -13.36
N GLU A 251 17.10 12.41 -14.50
CA GLU A 251 16.55 12.18 -15.84
C GLU A 251 16.26 10.70 -16.16
N ASP A 252 16.94 9.76 -15.49
CA ASP A 252 16.76 8.32 -15.67
C ASP A 252 15.41 7.85 -15.11
N TRP A 253 14.86 8.58 -14.13
CA TRP A 253 13.55 8.30 -13.59
C TRP A 253 12.45 8.59 -14.63
N PRO A 254 11.37 7.78 -14.66
CA PRO A 254 10.18 8.07 -15.44
C PRO A 254 9.66 9.48 -15.15
N GLU A 255 9.11 10.15 -16.16
CA GLU A 255 8.72 11.58 -16.09
C GLU A 255 7.88 11.89 -14.85
N TRP A 256 6.92 11.03 -14.53
CA TRP A 256 6.01 11.19 -13.39
C TRP A 256 6.72 11.09 -12.02
N MET A 257 7.89 10.46 -11.96
CA MET A 257 8.69 10.32 -10.73
C MET A 257 9.76 11.41 -10.58
N ARG A 258 10.14 12.14 -11.63
CA ARG A 258 11.27 13.08 -11.59
C ARG A 258 11.13 14.15 -10.52
N GLY A 259 9.91 14.65 -10.30
CA GLY A 259 9.60 15.65 -9.27
C GLY A 259 9.54 15.11 -7.84
N LEU A 260 9.70 13.80 -7.63
CA LEU A 260 9.69 13.18 -6.31
C LEU A 260 11.07 13.26 -5.66
N LYS A 261 11.08 13.29 -4.32
CA LYS A 261 12.30 13.32 -3.50
C LYS A 261 13.22 12.12 -3.83
N ASP A 262 14.51 12.39 -3.99
CA ASP A 262 15.57 11.38 -4.11
C ASP A 262 16.04 10.89 -2.74
N TYR A 263 16.56 9.66 -2.68
CA TYR A 263 17.02 8.99 -1.47
C TYR A 263 18.48 8.57 -1.63
#